data_AF-A0A2E7G1S8-F1
#
_entry.id   AF-A0A2E7G1S8-F1
#
_cell.length_a   1.000
_cell.length_b   1.000
_cell.length_c   1.000
_cell.angle_alpha   90.00
_cell.angle_beta   90.00
_cell.angle_gamma   90.00
#
_symmetry.space_group_name_H-M   'P 1'
#
loop_
_entity.id
_entity.type
_entity.pdbx_description
1 polymer ?
#
loop_
_entity_poly.entity_id
_entity_poly.type
_entity_poly.pdbx_seq_one_letter_code
_entity_poly.pdbx_strand_id
1 'polypeptide(L)'
;MAGAPAGSRLLSDTEIGDSWVDTRNLWTQSTFPAIACILIGCVALLFDSLKMNAFLGLVAVSGLFGLFGTLVRISKKRSELDVIAISTGHPWHDSESTGKTSVYVLSEEDEWVRLDPETRLVQTIDPLLGKALLRRDDADGEIIVRWAQTVDERIIAMINMAQALANAQDRDPDSIDDFEAAREREDTAEGILDREWMDTEIGSTGYEPGAILRAFKRGKDDESKNDE
;
A
#
# COMPACT_ATOMS: atom_id res chain seq x y z
N MET A 1 -4.90 21.62 -10.17
CA MET A 1 -5.72 20.61 -9.47
C MET A 1 -7.15 20.83 -9.88
N ALA A 2 -7.62 20.02 -10.83
CA ALA A 2 -9.02 19.98 -11.17
C ALA A 2 -9.85 19.62 -9.92
N GLY A 3 -10.98 20.28 -9.72
CA GLY A 3 -11.92 19.89 -8.66
C GLY A 3 -12.44 18.48 -8.91
N ALA A 4 -12.86 17.79 -7.84
CA ALA A 4 -13.49 16.48 -7.98
C ALA A 4 -14.72 16.56 -8.91
N PRO A 5 -15.03 15.50 -9.68
CA PRO A 5 -16.23 15.43 -10.49
C PRO A 5 -17.52 15.74 -9.70
N ALA A 6 -18.57 16.18 -10.39
CA ALA A 6 -19.84 16.49 -9.72
C ALA A 6 -20.42 15.22 -9.04
N GLY A 7 -20.78 15.34 -7.77
CA GLY A 7 -21.29 14.20 -6.99
C GLY A 7 -20.20 13.19 -6.59
N SER A 8 -18.93 13.60 -6.59
CA SER A 8 -17.84 12.83 -6.02
C SER A 8 -16.99 13.67 -5.07
N ARG A 9 -16.14 12.97 -4.32
CA ARG A 9 -15.20 13.57 -3.38
C ARG A 9 -13.84 12.92 -3.53
N LEU A 10 -12.78 13.70 -3.29
CA LEU A 10 -11.41 13.18 -3.28
C LEU A 10 -11.25 12.17 -2.15
N LEU A 11 -10.54 11.08 -2.43
CA LEU A 11 -10.28 10.04 -1.43
C LEU A 11 -9.40 10.56 -0.28
N SER A 12 -8.56 11.55 -0.57
CA SER A 12 -7.76 12.26 0.44
C SER A 12 -8.59 12.93 1.53
N ASP A 13 -9.83 13.32 1.22
CA ASP A 13 -10.74 14.02 2.13
C ASP A 13 -11.70 13.10 2.90
N THR A 14 -11.60 11.79 2.72
CA THR A 14 -12.42 10.81 3.44
C THR A 14 -11.66 10.23 4.64
N GLU A 15 -12.37 9.48 5.50
CA GLU A 15 -11.74 8.78 6.64
C GLU A 15 -10.61 7.83 6.19
N ILE A 16 -10.71 7.27 4.99
CA ILE A 16 -9.65 6.43 4.41
C ILE A 16 -8.38 7.24 4.16
N GLY A 17 -8.52 8.48 3.66
CA GLY A 17 -7.40 9.41 3.50
C GLY A 17 -6.71 9.74 4.82
N ASP A 18 -7.47 9.87 5.90
CA ASP A 18 -6.90 10.11 7.24
C ASP A 18 -6.14 8.88 7.78
N SER A 19 -6.66 7.67 7.51
CA SER A 19 -5.99 6.41 7.86
C SER A 19 -4.69 6.20 7.08
N TRP A 20 -4.64 6.62 5.81
CA TRP A 20 -3.47 6.52 4.94
C TRP A 20 -2.26 7.31 5.45
N VAL A 21 -2.50 8.50 6.00
CA VAL A 21 -1.43 9.41 6.40
C VAL A 21 -0.71 8.95 7.68
N ASP A 22 -1.29 8.01 8.45
CA ASP A 22 -0.79 7.54 9.75
C ASP A 22 -0.27 8.71 10.59
N THR A 23 -1.16 9.67 10.80
CA THR A 23 -0.87 10.94 11.49
C THR A 23 -0.27 10.68 12.87
N ARG A 24 -0.74 9.65 13.57
CA ARG A 24 -0.25 9.27 14.91
C ARG A 24 1.25 8.97 14.90
N ASN A 25 1.74 8.17 13.96
CA ASN A 25 3.17 7.88 13.90
C ASN A 25 4.01 9.09 13.49
N LEU A 26 3.50 9.97 12.61
CA LEU A 26 4.18 11.20 12.23
C LEU A 26 4.33 12.19 13.40
N TRP A 27 3.29 12.31 14.23
CA TRP A 27 3.34 13.11 15.45
C TRP A 27 4.33 12.51 16.45
N THR A 28 4.28 11.20 16.66
CA THR A 28 5.18 10.49 17.59
C THR A 28 6.65 10.67 17.20
N GLN A 29 6.98 10.52 15.91
CA GLN A 29 8.33 10.73 15.39
C GLN A 29 8.84 12.18 15.58
N SER A 30 7.93 13.15 15.66
CA SER A 30 8.29 14.57 15.79
C SER A 30 8.36 15.02 17.24
N THR A 31 7.65 14.34 18.14
CA THR A 31 7.75 14.58 19.59
C THR A 31 9.06 14.07 20.20
N PHE A 32 9.61 12.95 19.71
CA PHE A 32 10.87 12.39 20.21
C PHE A 32 12.07 13.36 20.14
N PRO A 33 12.39 13.97 18.98
CA PRO A 33 13.50 14.92 18.90
C PRO A 33 13.25 16.18 19.72
N ALA A 34 12.00 16.64 19.83
CA ALA A 34 11.65 17.79 20.67
C ALA A 34 11.95 17.52 22.15
N ILE A 35 11.58 16.34 22.66
CA ILE A 35 11.89 15.91 24.04
C ILE A 35 13.40 15.80 24.25
N ALA A 36 14.15 15.23 23.31
CA ALA A 36 15.60 15.13 23.38
C ALA A 36 16.28 16.51 23.42
N CYS A 37 15.84 17.47 22.60
CA CYS A 37 16.34 18.85 22.65
C CYS A 37 16.08 19.53 23.98
N ILE A 38 14.90 19.30 24.58
CA ILE A 38 14.57 19.83 25.91
C ILE A 38 15.51 19.24 26.97
N LEU A 39 15.73 17.93 26.97
CA LEU A 39 16.64 17.27 27.91
C LEU A 39 18.08 17.79 27.80
N ILE A 40 18.60 17.92 26.58
CA ILE A 40 19.95 18.43 26.31
C ILE A 40 20.09 19.87 26.81
N GLY A 41 19.11 20.73 26.53
CA GLY A 41 19.19 22.11 26.97
C GLY A 41 18.98 22.28 28.48
N CYS A 42 18.18 21.43 29.13
CA CYS A 42 18.13 21.36 30.60
C CYS A 42 19.50 21.01 31.19
N VAL A 43 20.24 20.08 30.60
CA VAL A 43 21.62 19.76 31.00
C VAL A 43 22.54 20.96 30.78
N ALA A 44 22.46 21.64 29.63
CA ALA A 44 23.27 22.83 29.35
C ALA A 44 23.01 24.00 30.32
N LEU A 45 21.78 24.14 30.82
CA LEU A 45 21.43 25.10 31.87
C LEU A 45 22.08 24.77 33.21
N LEU A 46 22.23 23.49 33.55
CA LEU A 46 22.92 23.07 34.80
C LEU A 46 24.41 23.44 34.79
N PHE A 47 25.04 23.53 33.62
CA PHE A 47 26.44 23.93 33.44
C PHE A 47 26.61 25.43 33.17
N ASP A 48 25.57 26.25 33.37
CA ASP A 48 25.53 27.70 33.14
C ASP A 48 26.04 28.14 31.75
N SER A 49 26.00 27.21 30.80
CA SER A 49 26.52 27.38 29.45
C SER A 49 25.51 28.08 28.52
N LEU A 50 24.26 28.22 28.98
CA LEU A 50 23.16 28.84 28.24
C LEU A 50 22.33 29.74 29.16
N LYS A 51 21.88 30.89 28.67
CA LYS A 51 20.90 31.73 29.37
C LYS A 51 19.50 31.14 29.23
N MET A 52 18.69 31.19 30.30
CA MET A 52 17.29 30.70 30.30
C MET A 52 16.45 31.23 29.13
N ASN A 53 16.57 32.52 28.80
CA ASN A 53 15.81 33.12 27.69
C ASN A 53 16.22 32.58 26.32
N ALA A 54 17.52 32.29 26.14
CA ALA A 54 18.03 31.71 24.90
C ALA A 54 17.58 30.25 24.75
N PHE A 55 17.55 29.49 25.86
CA PHE A 55 17.03 28.13 25.87
C PHE A 55 15.54 28.07 25.52
N LEU A 56 14.71 28.90 26.18
CA LEU A 56 13.28 28.99 25.89
C LEU A 56 13.00 29.38 24.43
N GLY A 57 13.78 30.33 23.89
CA GLY A 57 13.69 30.71 22.48
C GLY A 57 14.02 29.55 21.53
N LEU A 58 15.09 28.80 21.79
CA LEU A 58 15.48 27.65 20.97
C LEU A 58 14.43 26.52 21.01
N VAL A 59 13.87 26.22 22.18
CA VAL A 59 12.81 25.21 22.31
C VAL A 59 11.57 25.64 21.53
N ALA A 60 11.15 26.91 21.64
CA ALA A 60 9.99 27.42 20.92
C ALA A 60 10.19 27.36 19.39
N VAL A 61 11.35 27.79 18.89
CA VAL A 61 11.67 27.75 17.45
C VAL A 61 11.74 26.32 16.94
N SER A 62 12.39 25.42 17.67
CA SER A 62 12.49 24.00 17.32
C SER A 62 11.11 23.32 17.28
N GLY A 63 10.26 23.59 18.28
CA GLY A 63 8.89 23.09 18.32
C GLY A 63 8.05 23.57 17.13
N LEU A 64 8.16 24.86 16.78
CA LEU A 64 7.44 25.43 15.65
C LEU A 64 7.91 24.86 14.30
N PHE A 65 9.22 24.64 14.15
CA PHE A 65 9.79 24.00 12.96
C PHE A 65 9.36 22.52 12.83
N GLY A 66 9.33 21.78 13.95
CA GLY A 66 8.84 20.41 13.99
C GLY A 66 7.35 20.30 13.64
N LEU A 67 6.53 21.22 14.17
CA LEU A 67 5.10 21.30 13.84
C LEU A 67 4.89 21.66 12.37
N PHE A 68 5.62 22.64 11.84
CA PHE A 68 5.53 22.97 10.42
C PHE A 68 5.96 21.80 9.53
N GLY A 69 7.06 21.14 9.86
CA GLY A 69 7.55 19.97 9.12
C GLY A 69 6.58 18.78 9.13
N THR A 70 5.91 18.54 10.25
CA THR A 70 4.85 17.50 10.32
C THR A 70 3.66 17.83 9.46
N LEU A 71 3.16 19.07 9.52
CA LEU A 71 2.04 19.51 8.68
C LEU A 71 2.37 19.37 7.19
N VAL A 72 3.58 19.76 6.76
CA VAL A 72 4.01 19.59 5.37
C VAL A 72 4.07 18.12 4.98
N ARG A 73 4.57 17.23 5.85
CA ARG A 73 4.62 15.78 5.60
C ARG A 73 3.23 15.17 5.50
N ILE A 74 2.33 15.54 6.41
CA ILE A 74 0.92 15.12 6.42
C ILE A 74 0.25 15.56 5.12
N SER A 75 0.38 16.83 4.75
CA SER A 75 -0.19 17.37 3.53
C SER A 75 0.34 16.66 2.29
N LYS A 76 1.65 16.38 2.23
CA LYS A 76 2.26 15.67 1.10
C LYS A 76 1.71 14.25 0.96
N LYS A 77 1.69 13.47 2.05
CA LYS A 77 1.12 12.11 2.03
C LYS A 77 -0.36 12.10 1.68
N ARG A 78 -1.12 13.09 2.15
CA ARG A 78 -2.55 13.23 1.85
C ARG A 78 -2.77 13.52 0.36
N SER A 79 -1.93 14.40 -0.22
CA SER A 79 -2.02 14.77 -1.63
C SER A 79 -1.71 13.64 -2.60
N GLU A 80 -1.04 12.57 -2.16
CA GLU A 80 -0.84 11.36 -2.98
C GLU A 80 -2.17 10.68 -3.34
N LEU A 81 -3.22 10.88 -2.53
CA LEU A 81 -4.57 10.35 -2.78
C LEU A 81 -5.48 11.31 -3.55
N ASP A 82 -5.03 12.54 -3.85
CA ASP A 82 -5.80 13.51 -4.63
C ASP A 82 -6.02 13.06 -6.09
N VAL A 83 -5.39 11.95 -6.50
CA VAL A 83 -5.57 11.34 -7.82
C VAL A 83 -6.78 10.40 -7.90
N ILE A 84 -7.48 10.17 -6.78
CA ILE A 84 -8.63 9.27 -6.68
C ILE A 84 -9.83 10.07 -6.19
N ALA A 85 -10.97 9.91 -6.88
CA ALA A 85 -12.25 10.42 -6.41
C ALA A 85 -13.31 9.32 -6.42
N ILE A 86 -14.22 9.35 -5.44
CA ILE A 86 -15.29 8.37 -5.27
C ILE A 86 -16.65 9.07 -5.26
N SER A 87 -17.64 8.46 -5.91
CA SER A 87 -19.02 8.96 -5.94
C SER A 87 -19.72 8.87 -4.58
N THR A 88 -20.80 9.63 -4.37
CA THR A 88 -21.60 9.62 -3.13
C THR A 88 -22.19 8.25 -2.75
N GLY A 89 -22.36 7.33 -3.70
CA GLY A 89 -22.84 5.96 -3.43
C GLY A 89 -21.79 5.01 -2.84
N HIS A 90 -20.51 5.40 -2.89
CA HIS A 90 -19.41 4.51 -2.51
C HIS A 90 -19.35 4.30 -0.99
N PRO A 91 -19.07 3.09 -0.47
CA PRO A 91 -19.02 2.83 0.97
C PRO A 91 -18.03 3.70 1.77
N TRP A 92 -16.97 4.17 1.12
CA TRP A 92 -15.99 5.10 1.70
C TRP A 92 -16.35 6.58 1.58
N HIS A 93 -17.51 6.90 1.02
CA HIS A 93 -17.99 8.27 0.96
C HIS A 93 -18.81 8.59 2.22
N ASP A 94 -18.55 9.73 2.86
CA ASP A 94 -19.19 10.13 4.13
C ASP A 94 -20.71 10.40 4.01
N SER A 95 -21.31 10.25 2.82
CA SER A 95 -22.72 10.55 2.61
C SER A 95 -23.55 9.29 2.75
N GLU A 96 -24.69 9.38 3.43
CA GLU A 96 -25.67 8.29 3.57
C GLU A 96 -26.43 7.97 2.26
N SER A 97 -26.00 8.49 1.10
CA SER A 97 -26.72 8.29 -0.15
C SER A 97 -26.46 6.91 -0.74
N THR A 98 -27.51 6.14 -1.01
CA THR A 98 -27.43 4.84 -1.70
C THR A 98 -27.52 5.02 -3.22
N GLY A 99 -26.60 5.81 -3.78
CA GLY A 99 -26.49 6.05 -5.22
C GLY A 99 -25.67 4.97 -5.93
N LYS A 100 -25.61 5.03 -7.27
CA LYS A 100 -24.68 4.20 -8.05
C LYS A 100 -23.24 4.51 -7.65
N THR A 101 -22.44 3.48 -7.47
CA THR A 101 -21.03 3.64 -7.12
C THR A 101 -20.18 3.86 -8.37
N SER A 102 -19.17 4.71 -8.27
CA SER A 102 -18.18 4.95 -9.33
C SER A 102 -16.89 5.48 -8.73
N VAL A 103 -15.78 4.97 -9.26
CA VAL A 103 -14.43 5.40 -8.91
C VAL A 103 -13.85 6.15 -10.11
N TYR A 104 -13.17 7.25 -9.81
CA TYR A 104 -12.53 8.11 -10.80
C TYR A 104 -11.05 8.20 -10.50
N VAL A 105 -10.24 8.23 -11.56
CA VAL A 105 -8.79 8.39 -11.49
C VAL A 105 -8.40 9.61 -12.30
N LEU A 106 -7.56 10.47 -11.74
CA LEU A 106 -7.08 11.67 -12.40
C LEU A 106 -5.97 11.32 -13.40
N SER A 107 -6.11 11.75 -14.65
CA SER A 107 -5.09 11.61 -15.71
C SER A 107 -4.01 12.68 -15.60
N GLU A 108 -2.88 12.49 -16.29
CA GLU A 108 -1.84 13.50 -16.47
C GLU A 108 -2.37 14.83 -17.04
N GLU A 109 -3.43 14.77 -17.85
CA GLU A 109 -4.04 15.94 -18.49
C GLU A 109 -5.03 16.69 -17.57
N ASP A 110 -4.99 16.44 -16.25
CA ASP A 110 -5.93 16.96 -15.25
C ASP A 110 -7.41 16.57 -15.55
N GLU A 111 -7.61 15.50 -16.33
CA GLU A 111 -8.93 14.95 -16.67
C GLU A 111 -9.30 13.76 -15.77
N TRP A 112 -10.53 13.75 -15.28
CA TRP A 112 -11.05 12.65 -14.47
C TRP A 112 -11.60 11.54 -15.35
N VAL A 113 -10.96 10.37 -15.31
CA VAL A 113 -11.40 9.16 -16.01
C VAL A 113 -12.24 8.32 -15.06
N ARG A 114 -13.49 8.06 -15.45
CA ARG A 114 -14.37 7.13 -14.71
C ARG A 114 -13.97 5.70 -15.05
N LEU A 115 -13.79 4.88 -14.02
CA LEU A 115 -13.57 3.45 -14.20
C LEU A 115 -14.90 2.74 -14.45
N ASP A 116 -14.89 1.83 -15.42
CA ASP A 116 -16.01 0.92 -15.66
C ASP A 116 -16.10 -0.11 -14.52
N PRO A 117 -17.30 -0.64 -14.22
CA PRO A 117 -17.46 -1.75 -13.28
C PRO A 117 -16.53 -2.92 -13.62
N GLU A 118 -16.15 -3.69 -12.60
CA GLU A 118 -15.29 -4.89 -12.74
C GLU A 118 -13.88 -4.67 -13.28
N THR A 119 -13.50 -3.45 -13.65
CA THR A 119 -12.14 -3.13 -14.08
C THR A 119 -11.15 -3.28 -12.92
N ARG A 120 -10.00 -3.92 -13.17
CA ARG A 120 -8.82 -3.85 -12.31
C ARG A 120 -7.70 -3.10 -13.01
N LEU A 121 -6.94 -2.31 -12.27
CA LEU A 121 -5.84 -1.54 -12.81
C LEU A 121 -4.51 -2.25 -12.56
N VAL A 122 -3.72 -2.37 -13.63
CA VAL A 122 -2.35 -2.85 -13.60
C VAL A 122 -1.42 -1.74 -14.09
N GLN A 123 -0.32 -1.52 -13.37
CA GLN A 123 0.70 -0.57 -13.79
C GLN A 123 1.62 -1.17 -14.84
N THR A 124 1.87 -0.43 -15.90
CA THR A 124 2.96 -0.69 -16.85
C THR A 124 3.74 0.60 -17.11
N ILE A 125 4.92 0.48 -17.71
CA ILE A 125 5.75 1.63 -18.08
C ILE A 125 5.73 1.76 -19.59
N ASP A 126 5.49 2.97 -20.09
CA ASP A 126 5.60 3.30 -21.50
C ASP A 126 7.07 3.16 -21.95
N PRO A 127 7.40 2.25 -22.87
CA PRO A 127 8.79 2.02 -23.28
C PRO A 127 9.41 3.18 -24.05
N LEU A 128 8.59 4.08 -24.61
CA LEU A 128 9.06 5.24 -25.40
C LEU A 128 9.19 6.48 -24.53
N LEU A 129 8.23 6.71 -23.63
CA LEU A 129 8.14 7.94 -22.85
C LEU A 129 8.55 7.78 -21.38
N GLY A 130 8.73 6.54 -20.90
CA GLY A 130 9.07 6.25 -19.50
C GLY A 130 7.96 6.62 -18.50
N LYS A 131 6.75 6.86 -19.00
CA LYS A 131 5.57 7.26 -18.21
C LYS A 131 4.85 6.05 -17.63
N ALA A 132 4.17 6.22 -16.50
CA ALA A 132 3.32 5.16 -15.97
C ALA A 132 2.01 5.09 -16.76
N LEU A 133 1.62 3.88 -17.13
CA LEU A 133 0.38 3.56 -17.82
C LEU A 133 -0.46 2.66 -16.91
N LEU A 134 -1.71 3.03 -16.68
CA LEU A 134 -2.68 2.16 -16.01
C LEU A 134 -3.49 1.44 -17.07
N ARG A 135 -3.45 0.11 -17.01
CA ARG A 135 -4.14 -0.77 -17.95
C ARG A 135 -5.24 -1.56 -17.27
N ARG A 136 -6.24 -1.94 -18.05
CA ARG A 136 -7.34 -2.82 -17.64
C ARG A 136 -6.85 -4.27 -17.51
N ASP A 137 -7.07 -4.84 -16.33
CA ASP A 137 -6.95 -6.23 -15.89
C ASP A 137 -5.55 -6.86 -15.97
N ASP A 138 -4.81 -6.63 -17.05
CA ASP A 138 -3.48 -7.19 -17.27
C ASP A 138 -2.49 -6.17 -17.90
N ALA A 139 -1.24 -6.60 -18.10
CA ALA A 139 -0.17 -5.77 -18.63
C ALA A 139 -0.32 -5.49 -20.14
N ASP A 140 -1.12 -6.26 -20.87
CA ASP A 140 -1.37 -6.13 -22.30
C ASP A 140 -2.71 -5.43 -22.59
N GLY A 141 -3.52 -5.19 -21.56
CA GLY A 141 -4.86 -4.64 -21.62
C GLY A 141 -4.92 -3.19 -22.07
N GLU A 142 -6.14 -2.72 -22.26
CA GLU A 142 -6.41 -1.36 -22.72
C GLU A 142 -5.85 -0.32 -21.74
N ILE A 143 -5.18 0.71 -22.26
CA ILE A 143 -4.66 1.81 -21.46
C ILE A 143 -5.83 2.72 -21.08
N ILE A 144 -6.13 2.82 -19.79
CA ILE A 144 -7.21 3.64 -19.26
C ILE A 144 -6.69 5.04 -18.89
N VAL A 145 -5.55 5.10 -18.20
CA VAL A 145 -4.98 6.36 -17.70
C VAL A 145 -3.48 6.42 -17.98
N ARG A 146 -2.98 7.61 -18.32
CA ARG A 146 -1.56 7.92 -18.43
C ARG A 146 -1.16 8.84 -17.29
N TRP A 147 -0.05 8.51 -16.63
CA TRP A 147 0.51 9.27 -15.53
C TRP A 147 1.92 9.75 -15.84
N ALA A 148 2.18 11.03 -15.55
CA ALA A 148 3.47 11.67 -15.77
C ALA A 148 4.60 11.08 -14.93
N GLN A 149 4.27 10.45 -13.80
CA GLN A 149 5.22 10.00 -12.79
C GLN A 149 5.02 8.52 -12.48
N THR A 150 6.07 7.89 -11.97
CA THR A 150 5.97 6.56 -11.36
C THR A 150 5.05 6.64 -10.15
N VAL A 151 3.93 5.94 -10.19
CA VAL A 151 2.99 5.91 -9.08
C VAL A 151 3.28 4.74 -8.16
N ASP A 152 3.12 5.00 -6.86
CA ASP A 152 3.26 4.01 -5.81
C ASP A 152 2.23 2.88 -6.00
N GLU A 153 2.70 1.63 -5.99
CA GLU A 153 1.86 0.43 -6.10
C GLU A 153 0.73 0.41 -5.07
N ARG A 154 0.96 1.01 -3.89
CA ARG A 154 -0.04 1.11 -2.82
C ARG A 154 -1.24 1.98 -3.21
N ILE A 155 -1.03 3.01 -4.04
CA ILE A 155 -2.12 3.85 -4.57
C ILE A 155 -2.96 3.03 -5.55
N ILE A 156 -2.33 2.20 -6.37
CA ILE A 156 -3.01 1.33 -7.34
C ILE A 156 -3.82 0.26 -6.60
N ALA A 157 -3.24 -0.35 -5.56
CA ALA A 157 -3.96 -1.25 -4.66
C ALA A 157 -5.18 -0.57 -4.02
N MET A 158 -5.05 0.69 -3.61
CA MET A 158 -6.16 1.48 -3.06
C MET A 158 -7.28 1.70 -4.10
N ILE A 159 -6.94 2.04 -5.35
CA ILE A 159 -7.92 2.18 -6.43
C ILE A 159 -8.64 0.85 -6.68
N ASN A 160 -7.90 -0.25 -6.77
CA ASN A 160 -8.47 -1.58 -7.00
C ASN A 160 -9.39 -2.01 -5.85
N MET A 161 -9.04 -1.67 -4.61
CA MET A 161 -9.88 -1.92 -3.44
C MET A 161 -11.15 -1.08 -3.46
N ALA A 162 -11.06 0.21 -3.81
CA ALA A 162 -12.24 1.05 -4.02
C ALA A 162 -13.15 0.45 -5.09
N GLN A 163 -12.60 0.03 -6.22
CA GLN A 163 -13.40 -0.57 -7.30
C GLN A 163 -14.01 -1.91 -6.89
N ALA A 164 -13.32 -2.72 -6.09
CA ALA A 164 -13.88 -3.96 -5.56
C ALA A 164 -15.08 -3.71 -4.65
N LEU A 165 -14.99 -2.70 -3.77
CA LEU A 165 -16.08 -2.32 -2.88
C LEU A 165 -17.26 -1.69 -3.63
N ALA A 166 -16.97 -0.85 -4.63
CA ALA A 166 -17.96 -0.30 -5.54
C ALA A 166 -18.77 -1.42 -6.22
N ASN A 167 -18.06 -2.39 -6.81
CA ASN A 167 -18.70 -3.54 -7.45
C ASN A 167 -19.50 -4.40 -6.47
N ALA A 168 -19.00 -4.60 -5.24
CA ALA A 168 -19.71 -5.36 -4.22
C ALA A 168 -21.01 -4.67 -3.77
N GLN A 169 -20.99 -3.32 -3.69
CA GLN A 169 -22.16 -2.52 -3.31
C GLN A 169 -23.23 -2.47 -4.40
N ASP A 170 -22.82 -2.36 -5.67
CA ASP A 170 -23.73 -2.31 -6.82
C ASP A 170 -24.14 -3.71 -7.34
N ARG A 171 -23.66 -4.78 -6.70
CA ARG A 171 -23.93 -6.16 -7.08
C ARG A 171 -25.43 -6.48 -6.96
N ASP A 172 -25.96 -7.20 -7.94
CA ASP A 172 -27.32 -7.73 -7.88
C ASP A 172 -27.43 -8.78 -6.75
N PRO A 173 -28.44 -8.70 -5.86
CA PRO A 173 -28.67 -9.69 -4.80
C PRO A 173 -28.74 -11.14 -5.30
N ASP A 174 -29.18 -11.35 -6.55
CA ASP A 174 -29.34 -12.68 -7.14
C ASP A 174 -28.08 -13.15 -7.90
N SER A 175 -27.03 -12.33 -7.96
CA SER A 175 -25.76 -12.72 -8.58
C SER A 175 -24.90 -13.58 -7.66
N ILE A 176 -24.11 -14.48 -8.25
CA ILE A 176 -23.21 -15.36 -7.51
C ILE A 176 -22.17 -14.48 -6.81
N ASP A 177 -22.19 -14.47 -5.48
CA ASP A 177 -21.12 -13.85 -4.71
C ASP A 177 -19.90 -14.77 -4.77
N ASP A 178 -18.89 -14.40 -5.55
CA ASP A 178 -17.65 -15.16 -5.66
C ASP A 178 -17.00 -15.46 -4.31
N PHE A 179 -17.19 -14.59 -3.30
CA PHE A 179 -16.69 -14.83 -1.95
C PHE A 179 -17.50 -15.88 -1.21
N GLU A 180 -18.83 -15.84 -1.30
CA GLU A 180 -19.69 -16.86 -0.71
C GLU A 180 -19.52 -18.20 -1.45
N ALA A 181 -19.40 -18.19 -2.77
CA ALA A 181 -19.08 -19.37 -3.56
C ALA A 181 -17.67 -19.93 -3.27
N ALA A 182 -16.70 -19.08 -2.94
CA ALA A 182 -15.38 -19.52 -2.47
C ALA A 182 -15.46 -20.10 -1.06
N ARG A 183 -16.25 -19.50 -0.16
CA ARG A 183 -16.49 -20.02 1.20
C ARG A 183 -17.25 -21.34 1.17
N GLU A 184 -18.30 -21.47 0.37
CA GLU A 184 -19.01 -22.73 0.10
C GLU A 184 -18.05 -23.78 -0.46
N ARG A 185 -17.11 -23.38 -1.34
CA ARG A 185 -16.06 -24.28 -1.82
C ARG A 185 -15.09 -24.67 -0.71
N GLU A 186 -14.73 -23.79 0.23
CA GLU A 186 -13.91 -24.14 1.39
C GLU A 186 -14.65 -25.11 2.32
N ASP A 187 -15.90 -24.80 2.67
CA ASP A 187 -16.77 -25.62 3.52
C ASP A 187 -17.08 -26.98 2.89
N THR A 188 -17.24 -27.04 1.56
CA THR A 188 -17.50 -28.29 0.83
C THR A 188 -16.20 -29.04 0.46
N ALA A 189 -15.05 -28.37 0.45
CA ALA A 189 -13.74 -28.98 0.18
C ALA A 189 -13.02 -29.50 1.43
N GLU A 190 -13.68 -29.51 2.61
CA GLU A 190 -13.29 -30.35 3.74
C GLU A 190 -13.32 -31.83 3.31
N GLY A 191 -12.25 -32.31 2.66
CA GLY A 191 -12.10 -33.71 2.25
C GLY A 191 -11.46 -33.98 0.89
N ILE A 192 -11.04 -32.98 0.10
CA ILE A 192 -10.47 -33.29 -1.25
C ILE A 192 -9.07 -33.93 -1.19
N LEU A 193 -8.40 -33.87 -0.04
CA LEU A 193 -7.23 -34.68 0.26
C LEU A 193 -7.28 -35.10 1.72
N ASP A 194 -8.03 -36.16 2.03
CA ASP A 194 -7.61 -37.08 3.09
C ASP A 194 -6.21 -37.55 2.71
N ARG A 195 -5.21 -36.85 3.23
CA ARG A 195 -3.81 -37.16 2.95
C ARG A 195 -3.50 -38.42 3.73
N GLU A 196 -3.73 -39.57 3.10
CA GLU A 196 -3.25 -40.85 3.59
C GLU A 196 -1.72 -40.79 3.53
N TRP A 197 -1.12 -40.41 4.65
CA TRP A 197 0.30 -40.59 4.84
C TRP A 197 0.53 -42.10 4.78
N MET A 198 1.27 -42.57 3.78
CA MET A 198 1.81 -43.92 3.81
C MET A 198 2.51 -44.12 5.17
N ASP A 199 2.25 -45.26 5.82
CA ASP A 199 2.92 -45.61 7.06
C ASP A 199 4.43 -45.45 6.88
N THR A 200 5.00 -44.43 7.51
CA THR A 200 6.44 -44.25 7.51
C THR A 200 7.01 -45.32 8.44
N GLU A 201 7.79 -46.26 7.90
CA GLU A 201 8.58 -47.15 8.75
C GLU A 201 9.45 -46.32 9.70
N ILE A 202 9.39 -46.66 10.99
CA ILE A 202 10.18 -46.01 12.04
C ILE A 202 11.66 -46.12 11.67
N GLY A 203 12.24 -45.02 11.19
CA GLY A 203 13.66 -44.95 10.81
C GLY A 203 13.96 -44.69 9.32
N SER A 204 12.96 -44.50 8.45
CA SER A 204 13.21 -44.26 7.01
C SER A 204 13.78 -42.87 6.67
N THR A 205 13.95 -41.97 7.65
CA THR A 205 14.78 -40.75 7.52
C THR A 205 16.27 -41.02 7.79
N GLY A 206 16.74 -42.24 7.55
CA GLY A 206 18.14 -42.61 7.64
C GLY A 206 18.92 -42.12 6.43
N TYR A 207 19.33 -40.84 6.43
CA TYR A 207 20.46 -40.46 5.58
C TYR A 207 21.67 -41.30 6.02
N GLU A 208 22.21 -42.12 5.12
CA GLU A 208 23.45 -42.84 5.40
C GLU A 208 24.55 -41.83 5.78
N PRO A 209 25.17 -41.95 6.97
CA PRO A 209 26.27 -41.09 7.35
C PRO A 209 27.41 -41.27 6.34
N GLY A 210 27.59 -40.28 5.47
CA GLY A 210 28.57 -40.31 4.38
C GLY A 210 28.01 -40.08 2.97
N ALA A 211 26.68 -40.11 2.77
CA ALA A 211 26.08 -39.81 1.47
C ALA A 211 26.41 -38.38 0.99
N ILE A 212 26.40 -37.41 1.91
CA ILE A 212 26.76 -36.01 1.63
C ILE A 212 28.25 -35.89 1.25
N LEU A 213 29.14 -36.61 1.95
CA LEU A 213 30.59 -36.59 1.68
C LEU A 213 30.92 -37.23 0.32
N ARG A 214 30.20 -38.29 -0.07
CA ARG A 214 30.35 -38.91 -1.40
C ARG A 214 29.87 -38.00 -2.53
N ALA A 215 28.75 -37.31 -2.32
CA ALA A 215 28.24 -36.32 -3.28
C ALA A 215 29.23 -35.16 -3.46
N PHE A 216 29.80 -34.67 -2.36
CA PHE A 216 30.78 -33.58 -2.39
C PHE A 216 32.09 -33.99 -3.10
N LYS A 217 32.60 -35.20 -2.87
CA LYS A 217 33.79 -35.72 -3.57
C LYS A 217 33.56 -35.83 -5.08
N ARG A 218 32.38 -36.32 -5.49
CA ARG A 218 32.04 -36.50 -6.90
C ARG A 218 31.96 -35.16 -7.66
N GLY A 219 31.40 -34.13 -7.03
CA GLY A 219 31.37 -32.78 -7.60
C GLY A 219 32.77 -32.19 -7.84
N LYS A 220 33.72 -32.45 -6.94
CA LYS A 220 35.11 -31.98 -7.08
C LYS A 220 35.89 -32.73 -8.16
N ASP A 221 35.67 -34.04 -8.28
CA ASP A 221 36.32 -34.85 -9.32
C ASP A 221 35.82 -34.48 -10.73
N ASP A 222 34.55 -34.07 -10.87
CA ASP A 222 33.98 -33.61 -12.15
C ASP A 222 34.43 -32.19 -12.55
N GLU A 223 34.65 -31.27 -11.59
CA GLU A 223 35.29 -29.97 -11.87
C GLU A 223 36.73 -30.15 -12.38
N SER A 224 37.48 -31.08 -11.80
CA SER A 224 38.88 -31.31 -12.18
C SER A 224 39.08 -31.90 -13.59
N LYS A 225 38.03 -32.44 -14.21
CA LYS A 225 38.07 -33.02 -15.56
C LYS A 225 37.62 -32.06 -16.67
N ASN A 226 37.03 -30.91 -16.33
CA ASN A 226 36.61 -29.90 -17.29
C ASN A 226 37.66 -28.78 -17.50
N ASP A 227 38.76 -28.82 -16.75
CA ASP A 227 39.86 -27.84 -16.82
C ASP A 227 41.15 -28.40 -17.50
N GLU A 228 41.07 -29.53 -18.22
CA GLU A 228 42.13 -30.03 -19.14
C GLU A 228 41.73 -29.94 -20.62
#